data_AF-A0A968JIJ7-F1
#
_entry.id   AF-A0A968JIJ7-F1
#
_cell.length_a   1.000
_cell.length_b   1.000
_cell.length_c   1.000
_cell.angle_alpha   90.00
_cell.angle_beta   90.00
_cell.angle_gamma   90.00
#
_symmetry.space_group_name_H-M   'P 1'
#
loop_
_entity.id
_entity.type
_entity.pdbx_description
1 polymer ?
#
loop_
_entity_poly.entity_id
_entity_poly.type
_entity_poly.pdbx_seq_one_letter_code
_entity_poly.pdbx_strand_id
1 'polypeptide(L)'
;MSWAQEAEGAEVTKAEPRFWDAMMTMDARLLIMLGIVMMLLIIILIMMGFMVYMLNYILNGETDKDSAVAVAKEAKPSMLAVWYEKLVSGKLYEGEQERAMILDHDYDGIREMNYGMPPWLTTFFVVTIGFGDHILDQHVCSRHSTTSGR
;
A
#
# COMPACT_ATOMS: atom_id res chain seq x y z
N MET A 1 -21.84 -18.24 81.17
CA MET A 1 -22.13 -17.94 79.75
C MET A 1 -20.94 -17.17 79.22
N SER A 2 -20.11 -17.81 78.38
CA SER A 2 -18.83 -17.29 77.87
C SER A 2 -18.63 -17.78 76.43
N TRP A 3 -19.51 -17.36 75.53
CA TRP A 3 -19.43 -17.74 74.11
C TRP A 3 -19.62 -16.56 73.16
N ALA A 4 -19.70 -15.34 73.66
CA ALA A 4 -20.03 -14.16 72.87
C ALA A 4 -18.81 -13.36 72.38
N GLN A 5 -17.64 -13.98 72.21
CA GLN A 5 -16.40 -13.23 71.93
C GLN A 5 -15.49 -13.83 70.86
N GLU A 6 -16.06 -14.49 69.85
CA GLU A 6 -15.28 -14.98 68.71
C GLU A 6 -15.99 -14.71 67.38
N ALA A 7 -16.15 -13.42 67.06
CA ALA A 7 -16.48 -12.97 65.70
C ALA A 7 -15.83 -11.61 65.37
N GLU A 8 -14.73 -11.27 66.05
CA GLU A 8 -13.94 -10.07 65.78
C GLU A 8 -12.69 -10.50 65.02
N GLY A 9 -12.71 -10.40 63.68
CA GLY A 9 -11.53 -10.75 62.88
C GLY A 9 -11.79 -11.17 61.43
N ALA A 10 -12.66 -10.48 60.71
CA ALA A 10 -12.61 -10.51 59.25
C ALA A 10 -12.67 -9.07 58.76
N GLU A 11 -11.54 -8.37 58.89
CA GLU A 11 -11.33 -7.13 58.15
C GLU A 11 -11.43 -7.50 56.67
N VAL A 12 -12.57 -7.14 56.06
CA VAL A 12 -12.79 -7.30 54.62
C VAL A 12 -11.78 -6.37 53.95
N THR A 13 -10.62 -6.92 53.63
CA THR A 13 -9.62 -6.25 52.80
C THR A 13 -10.35 -5.84 51.53
N LYS A 14 -10.51 -4.52 51.32
CA LYS A 14 -11.06 -3.98 50.07
C LYS A 14 -10.15 -4.50 48.96
N ALA A 15 -10.60 -5.54 48.28
CA ALA A 15 -9.87 -6.10 47.15
C ALA A 15 -9.61 -4.97 46.15
N GLU A 16 -8.34 -4.73 45.83
CA GLU A 16 -8.01 -3.75 44.80
C GLU A 16 -8.66 -4.18 43.49
N PRO A 17 -9.21 -3.22 42.70
CA PRO A 17 -9.84 -3.57 41.44
C PRO A 17 -8.80 -4.25 40.55
N ARG A 18 -9.11 -5.46 40.06
CA ARG A 18 -8.22 -6.15 39.13
C ARG A 18 -8.08 -5.29 37.89
N PHE A 19 -6.94 -5.39 37.19
CA PHE A 19 -6.67 -4.62 35.98
C PHE A 19 -7.83 -4.62 34.97
N TRP A 20 -8.46 -5.79 34.77
CA TRP A 20 -9.62 -5.92 33.88
C TRP A 20 -10.87 -5.22 34.41
N ASP A 21 -11.09 -5.22 35.73
CA ASP A 21 -12.20 -4.53 36.36
C ASP A 21 -12.00 -3.00 36.28
N ALA A 22 -10.76 -2.54 36.45
CA ALA A 22 -10.37 -1.14 36.24
C ALA A 22 -10.50 -0.71 34.77
N MET A 23 -10.16 -1.59 33.82
CA MET A 23 -10.28 -1.30 32.39
C MET A 23 -11.74 -1.20 31.95
N MET A 24 -12.59 -2.12 32.40
CA MET A 24 -14.01 -2.16 32.01
C MET A 24 -14.86 -1.08 32.72
N THR A 25 -14.29 -0.38 33.71
CA THR A 25 -14.92 0.77 34.37
C THR A 25 -14.49 2.12 33.79
N MET A 26 -13.53 2.13 32.85
CA MET A 26 -13.11 3.36 32.15
C MET A 26 -14.20 3.89 31.22
N ASP A 27 -14.15 5.20 30.95
CA ASP A 27 -15.04 5.85 30.00
C ASP A 27 -14.99 5.16 28.63
N ALA A 28 -16.17 4.81 28.10
CA ALA A 28 -16.32 4.10 26.83
C ALA A 28 -15.60 4.81 25.67
N ARG A 29 -15.52 6.15 25.69
CA ARG A 29 -14.81 6.94 24.67
C ARG A 29 -13.30 6.68 24.67
N LEU A 30 -12.69 6.55 25.86
CA LEU A 30 -11.27 6.26 26.00
C LEU A 30 -10.96 4.82 25.59
N LEU A 31 -11.82 3.87 25.96
CA LEU A 31 -11.68 2.47 25.57
C LEU A 31 -11.77 2.28 24.05
N ILE A 32 -12.70 2.97 23.38
CA ILE A 32 -12.81 2.94 21.92
C ILE A 32 -11.56 3.53 21.25
N MET A 33 -11.07 4.67 21.74
CA MET A 33 -9.85 5.29 21.20
C MET A 33 -8.63 4.39 21.38
N LEU A 34 -8.44 3.82 22.57
CA LEU A 34 -7.37 2.86 22.86
C LEU A 34 -7.49 1.61 21.96
N GLY A 35 -8.70 1.10 21.76
CA GLY A 35 -8.96 -0.04 20.88
C GLY A 35 -8.55 0.22 19.42
N ILE A 36 -8.86 1.42 18.91
CA ILE A 36 -8.45 1.82 17.55
C ILE A 36 -6.93 1.91 17.45
N VAL A 37 -6.25 2.51 18.43
CA VAL A 37 -4.78 2.59 18.45
C VAL A 37 -4.15 1.20 18.49
N MET A 38 -4.66 0.31 19.34
CA MET A 38 -4.18 -1.07 19.43
C MET A 38 -4.41 -1.84 18.12
N MET A 39 -5.56 -1.65 17.47
CA MET A 39 -5.85 -2.25 16.17
C MET A 39 -4.84 -1.79 15.10
N LEU A 40 -4.54 -0.49 15.03
CA LEU A 40 -3.56 0.05 14.09
C LEU A 40 -2.16 -0.53 14.32
N LEU A 41 -1.74 -0.64 15.59
CA LEU A 41 -0.46 -1.25 15.94
C LEU A 41 -0.39 -2.71 15.49
N ILE A 42 -1.47 -3.48 15.70
CA ILE A 42 -1.53 -4.89 15.25
C ILE A 42 -1.41 -4.99 13.72
N ILE A 43 -2.09 -4.11 12.98
CA ILE A 43 -1.99 -4.08 11.50
C ILE A 43 -0.55 -3.83 11.06
N ILE A 44 0.13 -2.86 11.68
CA ILE A 44 1.53 -2.54 11.38
C ILE A 44 2.44 -3.73 11.67
N LEU A 45 2.24 -4.43 12.79
CA LEU A 45 3.02 -5.63 13.13
C LEU A 45 2.81 -6.76 12.13
N ILE A 46 1.57 -6.99 11.67
CA ILE A 46 1.26 -7.98 10.64
C ILE A 46 1.96 -7.61 9.33
N MET A 47 1.90 -6.34 8.90
CA MET A 47 2.58 -5.87 7.70
C MET A 47 4.09 -6.05 7.79
N MET A 48 4.69 -5.75 8.94
CA MET A 48 6.12 -5.96 9.16
C MET A 48 6.50 -7.44 9.11
N GLY A 49 5.72 -8.31 9.76
CA GLY A 49 5.92 -9.75 9.70
C GLY A 49 5.79 -10.31 8.28
N PHE A 50 4.80 -9.82 7.52
CA PHE A 50 4.62 -10.18 6.12
C PHE A 50 5.82 -9.76 5.25
N MET A 51 6.35 -8.55 5.45
CA MET A 51 7.52 -8.06 4.73
C MET A 51 8.75 -8.94 5.00
N VAL A 52 9.01 -9.30 6.25
CA VAL A 52 10.12 -10.20 6.62
C VAL A 52 9.91 -11.60 6.05
N TYR A 53 8.69 -12.13 6.06
CA TYR A 53 8.36 -13.41 5.43
C TYR A 53 8.66 -13.40 3.93
N MET A 54 8.25 -12.34 3.22
CA MET A 54 8.51 -12.15 1.78
C MET A 54 10.01 -12.05 1.48
N LEU A 55 10.77 -11.33 2.31
CA LEU A 55 12.22 -11.22 2.16
C LEU A 55 12.90 -12.59 2.34
N ASN A 56 12.51 -13.35 3.36
CA ASN A 56 13.00 -14.70 3.57
C ASN A 56 12.60 -15.66 2.44
N TYR A 57 11.42 -15.49 1.85
CA TYR A 57 10.97 -16.29 0.72
C TYR A 57 11.85 -16.07 -0.52
N ILE A 58 12.23 -14.82 -0.80
CA ILE A 58 13.13 -14.49 -1.92
C ILE A 58 14.55 -15.00 -1.65
N LEU A 59 15.10 -14.71 -0.47
CA LEU A 59 16.48 -15.05 -0.10
C LEU A 59 16.72 -16.56 0.03
N ASN A 60 15.72 -17.33 0.48
CA ASN A 60 15.84 -18.79 0.62
C ASN A 60 15.24 -19.56 -0.57
N GLY A 61 14.37 -18.93 -1.38
CA GLY A 61 13.95 -19.46 -2.68
C GLY A 61 15.02 -19.35 -3.76
N GLU A 62 16.16 -18.76 -3.41
CA GLU A 62 17.29 -18.46 -4.29
C GLU A 62 18.23 -19.65 -4.53
N THR A 63 18.09 -20.75 -3.78
CA THR A 63 18.87 -21.99 -3.95
C THR A 63 18.38 -22.87 -5.11
N ASP A 64 17.26 -22.51 -5.76
CA ASP A 64 16.68 -23.25 -6.89
C ASP A 64 16.63 -22.39 -8.18
N LYS A 65 17.51 -21.39 -8.26
CA LYS A 65 17.51 -20.39 -9.35
C LYS A 65 17.86 -20.91 -10.73
N ASP A 66 18.48 -22.08 -10.85
CA ASP A 66 18.73 -22.68 -12.16
C ASP A 66 17.50 -23.45 -12.69
N SER A 67 16.53 -23.82 -11.85
CA SER A 67 15.30 -24.49 -12.26
C SER A 67 14.10 -23.53 -12.35
N ALA A 68 14.05 -22.50 -11.51
CA ALA A 68 12.93 -21.55 -11.48
C ALA A 68 12.86 -20.62 -12.71
N VAL A 69 13.99 -20.30 -13.35
CA VAL A 69 14.01 -19.51 -14.59
C VAL A 69 13.47 -20.31 -15.79
N ALA A 70 13.57 -21.65 -15.75
CA ALA A 70 12.97 -22.53 -16.75
C ALA A 70 11.47 -22.74 -16.51
N VAL A 71 11.02 -22.86 -15.26
CA VAL A 71 9.60 -23.07 -14.92
C VAL A 71 8.77 -21.78 -14.99
N ALA A 72 9.37 -20.61 -14.73
CA ALA A 72 8.69 -19.32 -14.89
C ALA A 72 8.35 -18.97 -16.34
N LYS A 73 8.99 -19.62 -17.32
CA LYS A 73 8.62 -19.50 -18.75
C LYS A 73 7.38 -20.31 -19.14
N GLU A 74 6.94 -21.25 -18.30
CA GLU A 74 5.83 -22.18 -18.61
C GLU A 74 4.62 -22.00 -17.67
N ALA A 75 4.78 -21.30 -16.56
CA ALA A 75 3.65 -20.94 -15.70
C ALA A 75 2.84 -19.83 -16.38
N LYS A 76 1.66 -20.19 -16.91
CA LYS A 76 0.66 -19.26 -17.48
C LYS A 76 0.65 -17.94 -16.68
N PRO A 77 0.80 -16.78 -17.34
CA PRO A 77 0.92 -15.53 -16.62
C PRO A 77 -0.33 -15.34 -15.77
N SER A 78 -0.12 -15.14 -14.46
CA SER A 78 -1.21 -14.80 -13.55
C SER A 78 -1.97 -13.60 -14.11
N MET A 79 -3.30 -13.59 -14.01
CA MET A 79 -4.13 -12.46 -14.49
C MET A 79 -3.64 -11.10 -13.95
N LEU A 80 -3.04 -11.10 -12.76
CA LEU A 80 -2.41 -9.93 -12.15
C LEU A 80 -1.10 -9.51 -12.86
N ALA A 81 -0.29 -10.48 -13.29
CA ALA A 81 0.94 -10.21 -14.03
C ALA A 81 0.62 -9.59 -15.41
N VAL A 82 -0.37 -10.15 -16.12
CA VAL A 82 -0.88 -9.60 -17.38
C VAL A 82 -1.43 -8.18 -17.19
N TRP A 83 -2.22 -7.96 -16.14
CA TRP A 83 -2.77 -6.64 -15.85
C TRP A 83 -1.68 -5.62 -15.51
N TYR A 84 -0.68 -6.01 -14.70
CA TYR A 84 0.45 -5.16 -14.34
C TYR A 84 1.30 -4.80 -15.56
N GLU A 85 1.62 -5.78 -16.39
CA GLU A 85 2.38 -5.57 -17.62
C GLU A 85 1.65 -4.56 -18.52
N LYS A 86 0.34 -4.74 -18.72
CA LYS A 86 -0.49 -3.80 -19.49
C LYS A 86 -0.50 -2.37 -18.93
N LEU A 87 -0.39 -2.18 -17.62
CA LEU A 87 -0.31 -0.85 -17.02
C LEU A 87 1.05 -0.17 -17.27
N VAL A 88 2.13 -0.95 -17.26
CA VAL A 88 3.50 -0.42 -17.37
C VAL A 88 3.91 -0.24 -18.83
N SER A 89 3.76 -1.27 -19.66
CA SER A 89 4.20 -1.27 -21.06
C SER A 89 3.12 -0.85 -22.04
N GLY A 90 1.85 -0.78 -21.60
CA GLY A 90 0.69 -0.47 -22.44
C GLY A 90 0.28 -1.59 -23.42
N LYS A 91 1.11 -2.61 -23.61
CA LYS A 91 0.91 -3.73 -24.54
C LYS A 91 1.46 -5.02 -23.92
N LEU A 92 0.71 -6.11 -24.09
CA LEU A 92 1.14 -7.45 -23.69
C LEU A 92 2.03 -8.01 -24.78
N TYR A 93 3.25 -8.44 -24.45
CA TYR A 93 4.17 -9.01 -25.42
C TYR A 93 4.48 -10.45 -25.03
N GLU A 94 4.16 -11.38 -25.93
CA GLU A 94 4.48 -12.79 -25.74
C GLU A 94 5.76 -13.16 -26.50
N GLY A 95 6.75 -13.72 -25.80
CA GLY A 95 7.87 -14.49 -26.36
C GLY A 95 8.68 -13.78 -27.44
N GLU A 96 8.59 -14.23 -28.70
CA GLU A 96 9.40 -13.74 -29.83
C GLU A 96 9.23 -12.25 -30.12
N GLN A 97 8.12 -11.65 -29.69
CA GLN A 97 7.90 -10.21 -29.85
C GLN A 97 8.89 -9.36 -29.01
N GLU A 98 9.46 -9.92 -27.94
CA GLU A 98 10.47 -9.22 -27.13
C GLU A 98 11.75 -8.92 -27.91
N ARG A 99 12.16 -9.82 -28.80
CA ARG A 99 13.34 -9.60 -29.64
C ARG A 99 13.11 -8.55 -30.72
N ALA A 100 11.87 -8.40 -31.19
CA ALA A 100 11.48 -7.35 -32.12
C ALA A 100 11.34 -5.97 -31.46
N MET A 101 11.34 -5.89 -30.13
CA MET A 101 11.35 -4.62 -29.39
C MET A 101 12.74 -4.02 -29.23
N ILE A 102 13.80 -4.78 -29.48
CA ILE A 102 15.15 -4.25 -29.44
C ILE A 102 15.38 -3.41 -30.70
N LEU A 103 15.73 -2.15 -30.53
CA LEU A 103 16.12 -1.29 -31.64
C LEU A 103 17.40 -1.81 -32.29
N ASP A 104 17.51 -1.67 -33.62
CA ASP A 104 18.64 -2.20 -34.41
C ASP A 104 19.98 -1.48 -34.15
N HIS A 105 20.01 -0.51 -33.25
CA HIS A 105 21.19 0.25 -32.86
C HIS A 105 21.68 -0.12 -31.45
N ASP A 106 22.99 -0.39 -31.36
CA ASP A 106 23.70 -0.63 -30.11
C ASP A 106 24.50 0.62 -29.75
N TYR A 107 24.20 1.26 -28.62
CA TYR A 107 24.98 2.38 -28.08
C TYR A 107 25.93 1.85 -27.00
N ASP A 108 27.23 1.77 -27.30
CA ASP A 108 28.26 1.34 -26.33
C ASP A 108 27.91 0.01 -25.62
N GLY A 109 27.33 -0.93 -26.38
CA GLY A 109 26.89 -2.23 -25.87
C GLY A 109 25.52 -2.23 -25.14
N ILE A 110 24.85 -1.09 -25.01
CA ILE A 110 23.49 -0.98 -24.45
C ILE A 110 22.48 -0.98 -25.61
N ARG A 111 21.53 -1.91 -25.54
CA ARG A 111 20.43 -2.01 -26.50
C ARG A 111 19.22 -1.29 -25.97
N GLU A 112 18.61 -0.44 -26.81
CA GLU A 112 17.37 0.24 -26.44
C GLU A 112 16.17 -0.68 -26.69
N MET A 113 15.32 -0.82 -25.67
CA MET A 113 14.08 -1.57 -25.77
C MET A 113 12.90 -0.62 -26.00
N ASN A 114 12.18 -0.82 -27.09
CA ASN A 114 11.06 0.00 -27.53
C ASN A 114 9.77 -0.36 -26.78
N TYR A 115 9.70 -0.04 -25.48
CA TYR A 115 8.43 -0.03 -24.77
C TYR A 115 7.67 1.25 -25.09
N GLY A 116 6.41 1.10 -25.49
CA GLY A 116 5.51 2.24 -25.68
C GLY A 116 5.27 3.00 -24.37
N MET A 117 4.79 4.24 -24.49
CA MET A 117 4.47 5.06 -23.31
C MET A 117 3.33 4.41 -22.51
N PRO A 118 3.43 4.34 -21.16
CA PRO A 118 2.35 3.80 -20.34
C PRO A 118 1.03 4.54 -20.60
N PRO A 119 -0.12 3.83 -20.68
CA PRO A 119 -1.42 4.45 -20.97
C PRO A 119 -1.85 5.49 -19.92
N TRP A 120 -1.48 5.26 -18.65
CA TRP A 120 -1.78 6.21 -17.58
C TRP A 120 -1.01 7.52 -17.79
N LEU A 121 0.28 7.46 -18.16
CA LEU A 121 1.09 8.65 -18.40
C LEU A 121 0.58 9.46 -19.58
N THR A 122 0.18 8.80 -20.66
CA THR A 122 -0.45 9.45 -21.81
C THR A 122 -1.73 10.19 -21.39
N THR A 123 -2.55 9.55 -20.55
CA THR A 123 -3.78 10.15 -20.02
C THR A 123 -3.45 11.38 -19.15
N PHE A 124 -2.46 11.29 -18.26
CA PHE A 124 -2.04 12.43 -17.44
C PHE A 124 -1.52 13.60 -18.30
N PHE A 125 -0.73 13.32 -19.32
CA PHE A 125 -0.22 14.35 -20.22
C PHE A 125 -1.34 15.09 -20.96
N VAL A 126 -2.39 14.38 -21.40
CA VAL A 126 -3.58 15.01 -22.02
C VAL A 126 -4.36 15.85 -20.99
N VAL A 127 -4.49 15.37 -19.75
CA VAL A 127 -5.16 16.11 -18.68
C VAL A 127 -4.42 17.41 -18.33
N THR A 128 -3.09 17.40 -18.26
CA THR A 128 -2.33 18.62 -17.96
C THR A 128 -2.46 19.68 -19.06
N ILE A 129 -2.54 19.26 -20.32
CA ILE A 129 -2.82 20.18 -21.45
C ILE A 129 -4.19 20.83 -21.28
N GLY A 130 -5.24 20.04 -21.02
CA GLY A 130 -6.60 20.57 -20.81
C GLY A 130 -6.72 21.48 -19.58
N PHE A 131 -5.99 21.17 -18.50
CA PHE A 131 -5.90 22.05 -17.34
C PHE A 131 -5.23 23.39 -17.66
N GLY A 132 -4.18 23.37 -18.47
CA GLY A 132 -3.52 24.59 -18.96
C GLY A 132 -4.47 25.46 -19.78
N ASP A 133 -5.24 24.86 -20.69
CA ASP A 133 -6.25 25.57 -21.49
C ASP A 133 -7.32 26.24 -20.61
N HIS A 134 -7.82 25.52 -19.61
CA HIS A 134 -8.80 26.06 -18.64
C HIS A 134 -8.24 27.25 -17.85
N ILE A 135 -6.99 27.19 -17.41
CA ILE A 135 -6.32 28.29 -16.72
C ILE A 135 -6.18 29.52 -17.64
N LEU A 136 -5.80 29.31 -18.91
CA LEU A 136 -5.64 30.40 -19.87
C LEU A 136 -6.96 31.11 -20.13
N ASP A 137 -8.08 30.39 -20.27
CA ASP A 137 -9.40 30.99 -20.45
C ASP A 137 -9.79 31.88 -19.25
N GLN A 138 -9.58 31.40 -18.03
CA GLN A 138 -9.85 32.20 -16.82
C GLN A 138 -9.01 33.49 -16.75
N HIS A 139 -7.72 33.42 -17.11
CA HIS A 139 -6.84 34.59 -17.07
C HIS A 139 -7.08 35.56 -18.24
N VAL A 140 -7.46 35.09 -19.42
CA VAL A 140 -7.83 35.93 -20.57
C VAL A 140 -9.18 36.61 -20.34
N CYS A 141 -10.21 35.86 -19.90
CA CYS A 141 -11.53 36.42 -19.62
C CYS A 141 -11.53 37.41 -18.45
N SER A 142 -10.75 37.20 -17.38
CA SER A 142 -10.66 38.18 -16.28
C SER A 142 -10.01 39.52 -16.69
N ARG A 143 -9.19 39.53 -17.75
CA ARG A 143 -8.58 40.76 -18.26
C ARG A 143 -9.60 41.68 -18.97
N HIS A 144 -10.62 41.12 -19.58
CA HIS A 144 -11.61 41.89 -20.35
C HIS A 144 -12.74 42.48 -19.50
N SER A 145 -13.07 41.91 -18.33
CA SER A 145 -14.13 42.44 -17.45
C SER A 145 -13.70 43.69 -16.65
N THR A 146 -12.40 43.98 -16.56
CA THR A 146 -11.85 45.11 -15.79
C THR A 146 -11.63 46.38 -16.61
N THR A 147 -11.75 46.33 -17.95
CA THR A 147 -11.48 47.46 -18.84
C THR A 147 -12.73 48.21 -19.33
N SER A 148 -13.94 47.69 -19.12
CA SER A 148 -15.21 48.31 -19.56
C SER A 148 -15.87 49.22 -18.51
N GLY A 149 -15.19 49.55 -17.42
CA GLY A 149 -15.74 50.28 -16.26
C GLY A 149 -15.22 51.70 -16.05
N ARG A 150 -14.70 52.37 -17.09
CA ARG A 150 -14.29 53.79 -17.03
C ARG A 150 -14.90 54.59 -18.16
#